data_AF-A0A9P6CJU6-F1
#
_entry.id   AF-A0A9P6CJU6-F1
#
_cell.length_a   1.000
_cell.length_b   1.000
_cell.length_c   1.000
_cell.angle_alpha   90.00
_cell.angle_beta   90.00
_cell.angle_gamma   90.00
#
_symmetry.space_group_name_H-M   'P 1'
#
loop_
_entity.id
_entity.type
_entity.pdbx_description
1 polymer ?
#
loop_
_entity_poly.entity_id
_entity_poly.type
_entity_poly.pdbx_seq_one_letter_code
_entity_poly.pdbx_strand_id
1 'polypeptide(L)'
;MVTPGAVDLNIHYIGPTSNERKRQTVFLEWEKVLARCFQRLSEDDKAYFLSLANINNDDDSCPILGVIRTNGFVVTLGEGFFKDYSAVCRELSRVNHSCMPNAAAKFSLSSFSFQLRATSNIRKDEQICISYCSINLPSIQRQEKLAAYGFRCTCPACISPTSDRLRLKILSSIDQLFDAYSAWVRNPSLPDDHVIKPSLLWLSIIEKEGMSSSHAYEHHLQALMRAYSALGDLDSTLKYAKMSARWNLAVMGNEDLGKDLLNPMLHRGSSYWRARFPAISIS
;
A
#
# COMPACT_ATOMS: atom_id res chain seq x y z
N MET A 1 -14.94 6.49 27.41
CA MET A 1 -14.21 5.38 26.79
C MET A 1 -15.17 4.77 25.78
N VAL A 2 -15.07 5.15 24.50
CA VAL A 2 -15.97 4.68 23.45
C VAL A 2 -15.53 3.27 23.10
N THR A 3 -16.27 2.25 23.53
CA THR A 3 -16.09 0.89 23.06
C THR A 3 -16.49 0.86 21.58
N PRO A 4 -15.57 0.60 20.63
CA PRO A 4 -15.96 0.26 19.27
C PRO A 4 -16.83 -0.99 19.39
N GLY A 5 -18.03 -0.94 18.83
CA GLY A 5 -19.06 -1.95 19.01
C GLY A 5 -18.70 -3.31 18.40
N ALA A 6 -17.73 -4.03 18.96
CA ALA A 6 -17.44 -5.40 18.63
C ALA A 6 -18.52 -6.31 19.25
N VAL A 7 -19.12 -7.15 18.42
CA VAL A 7 -20.09 -8.18 18.83
C VAL A 7 -19.41 -9.54 18.60
N ASP A 8 -19.38 -10.37 19.65
CA ASP A 8 -18.87 -11.74 19.58
C ASP A 8 -19.89 -12.64 18.84
N LEU A 9 -19.44 -13.51 17.95
CA LEU A 9 -20.32 -14.29 17.06
C LEU A 9 -20.02 -15.79 17.08
N ASN A 10 -20.93 -16.53 17.72
CA ASN A 10 -21.14 -17.96 17.47
C ASN A 10 -21.95 -18.14 16.19
N ILE A 11 -21.29 -18.43 15.06
CA ILE A 11 -21.94 -18.81 13.81
C ILE A 11 -22.20 -20.32 13.84
N HIS A 12 -23.47 -20.74 13.88
CA HIS A 12 -23.85 -22.16 13.85
C HIS A 12 -23.66 -22.77 12.45
N TYR A 13 -23.03 -23.95 12.39
CA TYR A 13 -22.81 -24.72 11.17
C TYR A 13 -24.11 -25.33 10.63
N ILE A 14 -24.48 -25.02 9.38
CA ILE A 14 -25.68 -25.54 8.72
C ILE A 14 -25.28 -26.38 7.49
N GLY A 15 -25.26 -27.71 7.65
CA GLY A 15 -25.48 -28.77 6.64
C GLY A 15 -24.84 -28.69 5.23
N PRO A 16 -25.13 -29.66 4.35
CA PRO A 16 -24.59 -29.70 2.99
C PRO A 16 -25.52 -28.95 2.02
N THR A 17 -25.46 -27.63 2.02
CA THR A 17 -26.11 -26.78 0.99
C THR A 17 -25.11 -26.38 -0.10
N SER A 18 -25.60 -25.94 -1.27
CA SER A 18 -24.72 -25.39 -2.33
C SER A 18 -23.91 -24.20 -1.81
N ASN A 19 -22.69 -24.00 -2.31
CA ASN A 19 -21.79 -22.93 -1.84
C ASN A 19 -22.46 -21.54 -1.90
N GLU A 20 -23.33 -21.31 -2.89
CA GLU A 20 -24.10 -20.08 -3.04
C GLU A 20 -25.15 -19.89 -1.95
N ARG A 21 -25.92 -20.94 -1.60
CA ARG A 21 -26.87 -20.88 -0.49
C ARG A 21 -26.18 -20.67 0.85
N LYS A 22 -25.04 -21.33 1.09
CA LYS A 22 -24.23 -21.09 2.30
C LYS A 22 -23.79 -19.63 2.41
N ARG A 23 -23.32 -19.06 1.30
CA ARG A 23 -22.89 -17.67 1.23
C ARG A 23 -24.03 -16.70 1.52
N GLN A 24 -25.21 -16.94 0.95
CA GLN A 24 -26.39 -16.12 1.21
C GLN A 24 -26.80 -16.15 2.69
N THR A 25 -26.83 -17.34 3.30
CA THR A 25 -27.12 -17.46 4.74
C THR A 25 -26.12 -16.70 5.59
N VAL A 26 -24.82 -16.83 5.30
CA VAL A 26 -23.77 -16.08 6.02
C VAL A 26 -23.97 -14.57 5.89
N PHE A 27 -24.32 -14.08 4.70
CA PHE A 27 -24.57 -12.66 4.48
C PHE A 27 -25.77 -12.14 5.27
N LEU A 28 -26.88 -12.89 5.31
CA LEU A 28 -28.04 -12.54 6.12
C LEU A 28 -27.72 -12.50 7.62
N GLU A 29 -26.90 -13.42 8.13
CA GLU A 29 -26.46 -13.38 9.53
C GLU A 29 -25.54 -12.17 9.80
N TRP A 30 -24.63 -11.85 8.87
CA TRP A 30 -23.82 -10.63 8.98
C TRP A 30 -24.67 -9.36 8.97
N GLU A 31 -25.68 -9.27 8.11
CA GLU A 31 -26.59 -8.12 8.04
C GLU A 31 -27.27 -7.85 9.38
N LYS A 32 -27.76 -8.90 10.08
CA LYS A 32 -28.37 -8.77 11.41
C LYS A 32 -27.41 -8.17 12.44
N VAL A 33 -26.13 -8.55 12.37
CA VAL A 33 -25.10 -8.05 13.28
C VAL A 33 -24.78 -6.61 12.96
N LEU A 34 -24.55 -6.33 11.68
CA LEU A 34 -24.24 -5.00 11.18
C LEU A 34 -25.39 -4.01 11.44
N ALA A 35 -26.64 -4.45 11.39
CA ALA A 35 -27.80 -3.62 11.75
C ALA A 35 -27.72 -3.07 13.18
N ARG A 36 -27.22 -3.85 14.14
CA ARG A 36 -27.02 -3.39 15.53
C ARG A 36 -25.94 -2.32 15.62
N CYS A 37 -24.87 -2.44 14.84
CA CYS A 37 -23.81 -1.44 14.76
C CYS A 37 -24.30 -0.18 14.06
N PHE A 38 -25.04 -0.34 12.95
CA PHE A 38 -25.62 0.74 12.17
C PHE A 38 -26.61 1.58 12.97
N GLN A 39 -27.43 0.97 13.82
CA GLN A 39 -28.35 1.68 14.72
C GLN A 39 -27.66 2.67 15.67
N ARG A 40 -26.38 2.44 16.00
CA ARG A 40 -25.58 3.29 16.88
C ARG A 40 -24.98 4.51 16.19
N LEU A 41 -25.06 4.59 14.86
CA LEU A 41 -24.64 5.77 14.09
C LEU A 41 -25.61 6.94 14.32
N SER A 42 -25.13 8.17 14.12
CA SER A 42 -26.00 9.34 14.05
C SER A 42 -26.93 9.24 12.82
N GLU A 43 -28.07 9.92 12.83
CA GLU A 43 -28.98 9.93 11.67
C GLU A 43 -28.29 10.49 10.41
N ASP A 44 -27.43 11.49 10.58
CA ASP A 44 -26.59 12.04 9.50
C ASP A 44 -25.59 11.02 8.94
N ASP A 45 -25.00 10.18 9.78
CA ASP A 45 -24.09 9.12 9.34
C ASP A 45 -24.84 7.95 8.70
N LYS A 46 -26.04 7.61 9.19
CA LYS A 46 -26.90 6.61 8.56
C LYS A 46 -27.30 7.05 7.15
N ALA A 47 -27.82 8.27 7.03
CA ALA A 47 -28.22 8.84 5.74
C ALA A 47 -27.04 8.91 4.77
N TYR A 48 -25.87 9.35 5.25
CA TYR A 48 -24.66 9.37 4.42
C TYR A 48 -24.24 7.97 3.99
N PHE A 49 -24.14 7.03 4.93
CA PHE A 49 -23.71 5.67 4.65
C PHE A 49 -24.61 5.01 3.59
N LEU A 50 -25.93 5.17 3.70
CA LEU A 50 -26.88 4.64 2.73
C LEU A 50 -26.86 5.38 1.38
N SER A 51 -26.25 6.57 1.31
CA SER A 51 -26.03 7.30 0.05
C SER A 51 -24.81 6.82 -0.74
N LEU A 52 -23.95 5.99 -0.13
CA LEU A 52 -22.79 5.41 -0.82
C LEU A 52 -23.21 4.35 -1.82
N ALA A 53 -22.36 4.09 -2.81
CA ALA A 53 -22.62 3.08 -3.82
C ALA A 53 -22.78 1.69 -3.18
N ASN A 54 -23.79 0.95 -3.58
CA ASN A 54 -23.96 -0.47 -3.23
C ASN A 54 -24.14 -1.28 -4.51
N ILE A 55 -23.07 -1.95 -4.94
CA ILE A 55 -23.10 -2.80 -6.15
C ILE A 55 -23.61 -4.23 -5.85
N ASN A 56 -23.88 -4.54 -4.58
CA ASN A 56 -24.32 -5.87 -4.13
C ASN A 56 -25.80 -5.83 -3.69
N ASN A 57 -26.66 -5.16 -4.46
CA ASN A 57 -28.06 -4.89 -4.12
C ASN A 57 -29.08 -5.75 -4.90
N ASP A 58 -28.65 -6.86 -5.50
CA ASP A 58 -29.49 -7.67 -6.40
C ASP A 58 -30.81 -8.17 -5.80
N ASP A 59 -30.92 -8.27 -4.46
CA ASP A 59 -32.14 -8.68 -3.74
C ASP A 59 -32.54 -7.75 -2.58
N ASP A 60 -31.86 -6.61 -2.41
CA ASP A 60 -31.98 -5.67 -1.28
C ASP A 60 -31.94 -6.33 0.13
N SER A 61 -31.50 -7.59 0.25
CA SER A 61 -31.61 -8.33 1.49
C SER A 61 -30.49 -7.98 2.47
N CYS A 62 -29.41 -7.36 1.99
CA CYS A 62 -28.23 -7.02 2.76
C CYS A 62 -27.70 -5.59 2.44
N PRO A 63 -28.48 -4.52 2.66
CA PRO A 63 -28.09 -3.16 2.28
C PRO A 63 -26.85 -2.67 3.02
N ILE A 64 -26.69 -3.00 4.32
CA ILE A 64 -25.56 -2.54 5.12
C ILE A 64 -24.29 -3.27 4.71
N LEU A 65 -24.35 -4.60 4.64
CA LEU A 65 -23.23 -5.42 4.18
C LEU A 65 -22.84 -5.07 2.74
N GLY A 66 -23.81 -4.77 1.86
CA GLY A 66 -23.56 -4.37 0.48
C GLY A 66 -22.76 -3.07 0.37
N VAL A 67 -23.13 -2.04 1.13
CA VAL A 67 -22.35 -0.79 1.23
C VAL A 67 -20.95 -1.07 1.77
N ILE A 68 -20.81 -1.88 2.83
CA ILE A 68 -19.50 -2.22 3.41
C ILE A 68 -18.63 -2.98 2.41
N ARG A 69 -19.19 -3.91 1.65
CA ARG A 69 -18.45 -4.68 0.64
C ARG A 69 -17.98 -3.83 -0.53
N THR A 70 -18.68 -2.74 -0.81
CA THR A 70 -18.36 -1.82 -1.92
C THR A 70 -17.38 -0.72 -1.48
N ASN A 71 -17.49 -0.23 -0.24
CA ASN A 71 -16.81 1.00 0.23
C ASN A 71 -15.87 0.79 1.43
N GLY A 72 -15.82 -0.43 1.96
CA GLY A 72 -15.10 -0.76 3.18
C GLY A 72 -13.60 -0.84 2.97
N PHE A 73 -12.86 -0.26 3.91
CA PHE A 73 -11.41 -0.34 4.03
C PHE A 73 -11.04 -1.29 5.16
N VAL A 74 -10.01 -2.09 4.96
CA VAL A 74 -9.46 -2.93 6.02
C VAL A 74 -8.76 -2.05 7.05
N VAL A 75 -9.10 -2.25 8.33
CA VAL A 75 -8.45 -1.64 9.48
C VAL A 75 -7.95 -2.75 10.38
N THR A 76 -6.65 -2.76 10.65
CA THR A 76 -6.03 -3.73 11.56
C THR A 76 -5.82 -3.09 12.93
N LEU A 77 -6.49 -3.59 13.97
CA LEU A 77 -6.35 -3.14 15.35
C LEU A 77 -5.67 -4.24 16.19
N GLY A 78 -4.41 -4.03 16.56
CA GLY A 78 -3.66 -4.92 17.46
C GLY A 78 -2.94 -6.10 16.78
N GLU A 79 -2.55 -7.09 17.59
CA GLU A 79 -1.84 -8.30 17.19
C GLU A 79 -2.68 -9.56 17.46
N GLY A 80 -2.42 -10.65 16.73
CA GLY A 80 -3.12 -11.93 16.90
C GLY A 80 -4.19 -12.25 15.86
N PHE A 81 -4.99 -13.30 16.13
CA PHE A 81 -6.11 -13.75 15.31
C PHE A 81 -7.33 -12.83 15.58
N PHE A 82 -8.06 -12.42 14.53
CA PHE A 82 -9.22 -11.49 14.59
C PHE A 82 -8.90 -10.01 14.88
N LYS A 83 -7.84 -9.49 14.27
CA LYS A 83 -7.45 -8.07 14.35
C LYS A 83 -7.96 -7.20 13.20
N ASP A 84 -8.52 -7.79 12.16
CA ASP A 84 -8.95 -7.07 10.96
C ASP A 84 -10.44 -6.72 11.03
N TYR A 85 -10.73 -5.45 10.83
CA TYR A 85 -12.05 -4.85 10.81
C TYR A 85 -12.31 -4.22 9.45
N SER A 86 -13.58 -3.96 9.15
CA SER A 86 -13.98 -3.14 8.01
C SER A 86 -14.46 -1.79 8.50
N ALA A 87 -13.98 -0.72 7.89
CA ALA A 87 -14.39 0.65 8.16
C ALA A 87 -14.86 1.33 6.87
N VAL A 88 -16.00 2.01 6.93
CA VAL A 88 -16.47 2.88 5.85
C VAL A 88 -16.12 4.32 6.22
N CYS A 89 -15.36 4.99 5.38
CA CYS A 89 -14.85 6.34 5.65
C CYS A 89 -15.52 7.34 4.71
N ARG A 90 -16.19 8.33 5.30
CA ARG A 90 -17.00 9.31 4.58
C ARG A 90 -16.28 9.89 3.37
N GLU A 91 -15.08 10.42 3.56
CA GLU A 91 -14.30 11.07 2.52
C GLU A 91 -13.62 10.07 1.59
N LEU A 92 -13.01 9.01 2.14
CA LEU A 92 -12.22 8.06 1.35
C LEU A 92 -13.06 7.15 0.45
N SER A 93 -14.30 6.84 0.83
CA SER A 93 -15.20 6.06 -0.01
C SER A 93 -15.56 6.76 -1.33
N ARG A 94 -15.21 8.04 -1.50
CA ARG A 94 -15.36 8.78 -2.77
C ARG A 94 -14.11 8.75 -3.65
N VAL A 95 -12.97 8.27 -3.14
CA VAL A 95 -11.70 8.29 -3.85
C VAL A 95 -11.65 7.12 -4.82
N ASN A 96 -11.61 7.43 -6.12
CA ASN A 96 -11.67 6.44 -7.18
C ASN A 96 -10.40 5.58 -7.29
N HIS A 97 -10.55 4.49 -8.04
CA HIS A 97 -9.47 3.57 -8.36
C HIS A 97 -8.58 4.08 -9.52
N SER A 98 -7.28 3.84 -9.42
CA SER A 98 -6.37 3.72 -10.56
C SER A 98 -5.35 2.61 -10.31
N CYS A 99 -4.99 1.84 -11.36
CA CYS A 99 -3.84 0.92 -11.30
C CYS A 99 -2.49 1.66 -11.36
N MET A 100 -2.53 2.97 -11.56
CA MET A 100 -1.42 3.93 -11.50
C MET A 100 -1.80 5.01 -10.47
N PRO A 101 -1.89 4.68 -9.16
CA PRO A 101 -2.40 5.59 -8.15
C PRO A 101 -1.41 6.74 -7.88
N ASN A 102 -1.93 7.92 -7.54
CA ASN A 102 -1.15 9.08 -7.13
C ASN A 102 -1.28 9.38 -5.62
N ALA A 103 -2.08 8.58 -4.90
CA ALA A 103 -2.17 8.61 -3.45
C ALA A 103 -2.27 7.21 -2.83
N ALA A 104 -1.99 7.12 -1.53
CA ALA A 104 -2.20 5.95 -0.70
C ALA A 104 -3.01 6.33 0.54
N ALA A 105 -3.88 5.43 0.97
CA ALA A 105 -4.66 5.56 2.19
C ALA A 105 -4.20 4.54 3.24
N LYS A 106 -3.89 5.01 4.44
CA LYS A 106 -3.54 4.15 5.57
C LYS A 106 -4.28 4.57 6.83
N PHE A 107 -4.73 3.58 7.59
CA PHE A 107 -5.30 3.82 8.91
C PHE A 107 -4.17 4.07 9.91
N SER A 108 -4.26 5.17 10.64
CA SER A 108 -3.35 5.50 11.73
C SER A 108 -4.02 5.22 13.06
N LEU A 109 -3.39 4.38 13.88
CA LEU A 109 -3.83 4.11 15.24
C LEU A 109 -3.66 5.34 16.15
N SER A 110 -2.61 6.14 15.95
CA SER A 110 -2.30 7.28 16.81
C SER A 110 -3.34 8.39 16.70
N SER A 111 -3.83 8.67 15.49
CA SER A 111 -4.91 9.62 15.25
C SER A 111 -6.30 8.99 15.16
N PHE A 112 -6.36 7.65 15.25
CA PHE A 112 -7.58 6.85 15.06
C PHE A 112 -8.38 7.24 13.80
N SER A 113 -7.67 7.45 12.69
CA SER A 113 -8.25 7.95 11.45
C SER A 113 -7.52 7.42 10.22
N PHE A 114 -8.20 7.43 9.08
CA PHE A 114 -7.52 7.24 7.82
C PHE A 114 -6.78 8.49 7.40
N GLN A 115 -5.60 8.30 6.84
CA GLN A 115 -4.75 9.36 6.32
C GLN A 115 -4.47 9.09 4.85
N LEU A 116 -4.86 10.04 4.00
CA LEU A 116 -4.63 10.03 2.56
C LEU A 116 -3.37 10.84 2.27
N ARG A 117 -2.39 10.23 1.60
CA ARG A 117 -1.12 10.89 1.28
C ARG A 117 -0.79 10.71 -0.18
N ALA A 118 -0.33 11.79 -0.81
CA ALA A 118 0.18 11.73 -2.17
C ALA A 118 1.43 10.86 -2.25
N THR A 119 1.51 10.01 -3.26
CA THR A 119 2.67 9.16 -3.58
C THR A 119 3.45 9.65 -4.80
N SER A 120 2.93 10.68 -5.47
CA SER A 120 3.55 11.40 -6.58
C SER A 120 3.06 12.85 -6.58
N ASN A 121 3.63 13.70 -7.45
CA ASN A 121 3.11 15.03 -7.65
C ASN A 121 1.71 14.96 -8.28
N ILE A 122 0.76 15.70 -7.71
CA ILE A 122 -0.63 15.79 -8.21
C ILE A 122 -0.81 17.19 -8.78
N ARG A 123 -1.12 17.28 -10.08
CA ARG A 123 -1.34 18.58 -10.72
C ARG A 123 -2.69 19.17 -10.32
N LYS A 124 -2.83 20.48 -10.49
CA LYS A 124 -4.15 21.12 -10.37
C LYS A 124 -5.15 20.40 -11.29
N ASP A 125 -6.34 20.14 -10.75
CA ASP A 125 -7.45 19.47 -11.45
C ASP A 125 -7.19 17.99 -11.80
N GLU A 126 -6.07 17.41 -11.37
CA GLU A 126 -5.81 15.97 -11.47
C GLU A 126 -6.60 15.23 -10.38
N GLN A 127 -7.32 14.19 -10.79
CA GLN A 127 -8.07 13.36 -9.85
C GLN A 127 -7.14 12.60 -8.91
N ILE A 128 -7.46 12.61 -7.62
CA ILE A 128 -6.79 11.79 -6.62
C ILE A 128 -7.34 10.37 -6.73
N CYS A 129 -6.46 9.39 -6.92
CA CYS A 129 -6.81 7.98 -7.04
C CYS A 129 -5.93 7.11 -6.14
N ILE A 130 -6.55 6.10 -5.53
CA ILE A 130 -5.88 5.00 -4.80
C ILE A 130 -6.01 3.69 -5.59
N SER A 131 -5.31 2.64 -5.17
CA SER A 131 -5.50 1.31 -5.75
C SER A 131 -6.39 0.43 -4.87
N TYR A 132 -7.43 -0.17 -5.45
CA TYR A 132 -8.33 -1.12 -4.75
C TYR A 132 -7.82 -2.56 -4.85
N CYS A 133 -6.76 -2.79 -5.63
CA CYS A 133 -6.11 -4.08 -5.80
C CYS A 133 -4.58 -3.89 -5.77
N SER A 134 -3.83 -5.00 -5.75
CA SER A 134 -2.37 -4.91 -5.85
C SER A 134 -1.97 -4.42 -7.26
N ILE A 135 -1.16 -3.36 -7.30
CA ILE A 135 -0.63 -2.79 -8.54
C ILE A 135 0.38 -3.71 -9.24
N ASN A 136 0.90 -4.72 -8.54
CA ASN A 136 1.86 -5.68 -9.09
C ASN A 136 1.20 -6.77 -9.94
N LEU A 137 -0.12 -6.95 -9.82
CA LEU A 137 -0.84 -8.00 -10.54
C LEU A 137 -0.93 -7.68 -12.05
N PRO A 138 -0.97 -8.68 -12.94
CA PRO A 138 -1.31 -8.50 -14.35
C PRO A 138 -2.71 -7.93 -14.54
N SER A 139 -2.95 -7.28 -15.68
CA SER A 139 -4.20 -6.58 -16.02
C SER A 139 -5.43 -7.46 -15.85
N ILE A 140 -5.40 -8.72 -16.32
CA ILE A 140 -6.51 -9.68 -16.19
C ILE A 140 -6.88 -9.87 -14.71
N GLN A 141 -5.89 -10.14 -13.85
CA GLN A 141 -6.13 -10.34 -12.41
C GLN A 141 -6.58 -9.05 -11.72
N ARG A 142 -6.09 -7.88 -12.15
CA ARG A 142 -6.60 -6.58 -11.67
C ARG A 142 -8.08 -6.43 -12.03
N GLN A 143 -8.49 -6.73 -13.27
CA GLN A 143 -9.90 -6.67 -13.67
C GLN A 143 -10.78 -7.65 -12.88
N GLU A 144 -10.32 -8.87 -12.63
CA GLU A 144 -11.04 -9.85 -11.80
C GLU A 144 -11.28 -9.32 -10.38
N LYS A 145 -10.27 -8.69 -9.76
CA LYS A 145 -10.42 -8.07 -8.43
C LYS A 145 -11.35 -6.86 -8.47
N LEU A 146 -11.33 -6.08 -9.54
CA LEU A 146 -12.14 -4.88 -9.70
C LEU A 146 -13.60 -5.17 -10.09
N ALA A 147 -13.90 -6.36 -10.60
CA ALA A 147 -15.27 -6.79 -10.89
C ALA A 147 -16.19 -6.70 -9.66
N ALA A 148 -15.63 -6.88 -8.46
CA ALA A 148 -16.34 -6.70 -7.19
C ALA A 148 -16.76 -5.25 -6.88
N TYR A 149 -16.41 -4.29 -7.73
CA TYR A 149 -16.82 -2.88 -7.63
C TYR A 149 -17.70 -2.45 -8.82
N GLY A 150 -18.12 -3.38 -9.68
CA GLY A 150 -19.07 -3.10 -10.77
C GLY A 150 -18.52 -2.24 -11.91
N PHE A 151 -17.20 -2.13 -12.06
CA PHE A 151 -16.59 -1.38 -13.16
C PHE A 151 -15.40 -2.11 -13.81
N ARG A 152 -15.05 -1.70 -15.03
CA ARG A 152 -13.85 -2.14 -15.75
C ARG A 152 -12.82 -1.01 -15.80
N CYS A 153 -11.61 -1.25 -15.32
CA CYS A 153 -10.57 -0.23 -15.30
C CYS A 153 -9.97 -0.03 -16.70
N THR A 154 -9.95 1.21 -17.18
CA THR A 154 -9.45 1.58 -18.52
C THR A 154 -8.18 2.44 -18.48
N CYS A 155 -7.51 2.52 -17.32
CA CYS A 155 -6.25 3.28 -17.21
C CYS A 155 -5.15 2.75 -18.16
N PRO A 156 -4.11 3.54 -18.47
CA PRO A 156 -3.06 3.15 -19.41
C PRO A 156 -2.42 1.79 -19.12
N ALA A 157 -2.24 1.45 -17.83
CA ALA A 157 -1.70 0.17 -17.41
C ALA A 157 -2.62 -1.04 -17.71
N CYS A 158 -3.95 -0.83 -17.78
CA CYS A 158 -4.91 -1.89 -18.06
C CYS A 158 -5.17 -2.12 -19.55
N ILE A 159 -4.87 -1.13 -20.39
CA ILE A 159 -5.07 -1.23 -21.84
C ILE A 159 -3.79 -1.62 -22.58
N SER A 160 -2.63 -1.56 -21.93
CA SER A 160 -1.32 -1.82 -22.55
C SER A 160 -0.75 -3.18 -22.14
N PRO A 161 -0.59 -4.15 -23.06
CA PRO A 161 0.07 -5.43 -22.77
C PRO A 161 1.54 -5.30 -22.36
N THR A 162 2.21 -4.19 -22.71
CA THR A 162 3.58 -3.94 -22.28
C THR A 162 3.67 -3.61 -20.79
N SER A 163 2.61 -3.04 -20.21
CA SER A 163 2.52 -2.73 -18.78
C SER A 163 2.65 -4.02 -17.95
N ASP A 164 1.92 -5.08 -18.29
CA ASP A 164 1.98 -6.34 -17.53
C ASP A 164 3.38 -6.94 -17.52
N ARG A 165 4.06 -6.94 -18.68
CA ARG A 165 5.46 -7.40 -18.77
C ARG A 165 6.40 -6.53 -17.95
N LEU A 166 6.18 -5.21 -17.95
CA LEU A 166 7.01 -4.27 -17.21
C LEU A 166 6.81 -4.42 -15.69
N ARG A 167 5.57 -4.58 -15.23
CA ARG A 167 5.22 -4.79 -13.82
C ARG A 167 5.86 -6.05 -13.25
N LEU A 168 5.89 -7.13 -14.02
CA LEU A 168 6.61 -8.36 -13.65
C LEU A 168 8.12 -8.09 -13.50
N LYS A 169 8.72 -7.37 -14.45
CA LYS A 169 10.14 -6.99 -14.38
C LYS A 169 10.46 -6.05 -13.22
N ILE A 170 9.56 -5.12 -12.91
CA ILE A 170 9.66 -4.24 -11.73
C ILE A 170 9.63 -5.09 -10.47
N LEU A 171 8.73 -6.07 -10.37
CA LEU A 171 8.68 -6.95 -9.20
C LEU A 171 9.96 -7.76 -9.05
N SER A 172 10.53 -8.28 -10.14
CA SER A 172 11.79 -9.02 -10.10
C SER A 172 13.04 -8.11 -10.03
N SER A 173 12.89 -6.80 -10.15
CA SER A 173 14.04 -5.87 -10.16
C SER A 173 14.73 -5.76 -8.79
N ILE A 174 14.03 -6.17 -7.74
CA ILE A 174 14.56 -6.24 -6.39
C ILE A 174 15.25 -7.57 -6.10
N ASP A 175 15.04 -8.57 -6.97
CA ASP A 175 15.73 -9.85 -6.86
C ASP A 175 17.23 -9.57 -7.01
N GLN A 176 18.02 -10.10 -6.07
CA GLN A 176 19.47 -9.94 -6.03
C GLN A 176 19.99 -8.53 -5.73
N LEU A 177 19.16 -7.52 -5.39
CA LEU A 177 19.67 -6.20 -5.00
C LEU A 177 20.70 -6.28 -3.86
N PHE A 178 20.41 -7.13 -2.87
CA PHE A 178 21.30 -7.36 -1.74
C PHE A 178 22.61 -8.07 -2.15
N ASP A 179 22.52 -9.08 -3.03
CA ASP A 179 23.68 -9.83 -3.51
C ASP A 179 24.57 -8.95 -4.39
N ALA A 180 23.96 -8.14 -5.27
CA ALA A 180 24.64 -7.17 -6.12
C ALA A 180 25.39 -6.13 -5.27
N TYR A 181 24.74 -5.57 -4.24
CA TYR A 181 25.40 -4.67 -3.29
C TYR A 181 26.58 -5.36 -2.59
N SER A 182 26.36 -6.56 -2.07
CA SER A 182 27.37 -7.31 -1.33
C SER A 182 28.59 -7.66 -2.18
N ALA A 183 28.36 -8.09 -3.43
CA ALA A 183 29.43 -8.36 -4.40
C ALA A 183 30.19 -7.07 -4.79
N TRP A 184 29.47 -5.97 -4.98
CA TRP A 184 30.04 -4.67 -5.32
C TRP A 184 30.96 -4.09 -4.24
N VAL A 185 30.55 -4.16 -2.96
CA VAL A 185 31.37 -3.71 -1.83
C VAL A 185 32.66 -4.52 -1.72
N ARG A 186 32.61 -5.83 -1.97
CA ARG A 186 33.78 -6.72 -1.88
C ARG A 186 34.73 -6.67 -3.08
N ASN A 187 34.33 -6.03 -4.18
CA ASN A 187 35.10 -6.01 -5.41
C ASN A 187 35.46 -4.57 -5.80
N PRO A 188 36.65 -4.08 -5.40
CA PRO A 188 37.12 -2.74 -5.72
C PRO A 188 37.26 -2.46 -7.23
N SER A 189 37.36 -3.51 -8.06
CA SER A 189 37.48 -3.35 -9.51
C SER A 189 36.16 -2.96 -10.19
N LEU A 190 35.02 -3.10 -9.50
CA LEU A 190 33.73 -2.63 -10.02
C LEU A 190 33.58 -1.12 -9.87
N PRO A 191 32.97 -0.41 -10.83
CA PRO A 191 32.83 1.04 -10.79
C PRO A 191 31.92 1.49 -9.64
N ASP A 192 32.10 2.73 -9.18
CA ASP A 192 31.31 3.31 -8.07
C ASP A 192 29.81 3.36 -8.35
N ASP A 193 29.42 3.42 -9.62
CA ASP A 193 28.03 3.48 -10.04
C ASP A 193 27.39 2.10 -10.29
N HIS A 194 28.07 0.98 -10.01
CA HIS A 194 27.61 -0.37 -10.36
C HIS A 194 26.21 -0.71 -9.80
N VAL A 195 25.92 -0.29 -8.56
CA VAL A 195 24.59 -0.46 -7.92
C VAL A 195 23.68 0.76 -8.18
N ILE A 196 24.29 1.93 -8.32
CA ILE A 196 23.60 3.22 -8.43
C ILE A 196 22.89 3.33 -9.78
N LYS A 197 23.59 3.08 -10.88
CA LYS A 197 23.08 3.25 -12.24
C LYS A 197 21.88 2.35 -12.54
N PRO A 198 21.88 1.03 -12.20
CA PRO A 198 20.69 0.21 -12.34
C PRO A 198 19.52 0.66 -11.47
N SER A 199 19.78 1.07 -10.21
CA SER A 199 18.70 1.50 -9.30
C SER A 199 18.06 2.81 -9.76
N LEU A 200 18.84 3.77 -10.27
CA LEU A 200 18.29 5.00 -10.87
C LEU A 200 17.45 4.71 -12.11
N LEU A 201 17.89 3.77 -12.96
CA LEU A 201 17.13 3.35 -14.13
C LEU A 201 15.79 2.75 -13.70
N TRP A 202 15.78 1.87 -12.70
CA TRP A 202 14.56 1.28 -12.18
C TRP A 202 13.62 2.30 -11.56
N LEU A 203 14.11 3.25 -10.76
CA LEU A 203 13.26 4.34 -10.25
C LEU A 203 12.56 5.10 -11.37
N SER A 204 13.28 5.47 -12.43
CA SER A 204 12.67 6.16 -13.58
C SER A 204 11.61 5.29 -14.29
N ILE A 205 11.87 4.00 -14.44
CA ILE A 205 10.91 3.04 -15.02
C ILE A 205 9.65 2.95 -14.14
N ILE A 206 9.82 2.80 -12.82
CA ILE A 206 8.73 2.66 -11.86
C ILE A 206 7.85 3.93 -11.81
N GLU A 207 8.47 5.12 -11.84
CA GLU A 207 7.75 6.40 -11.89
C GLU A 207 6.94 6.55 -13.17
N LYS A 208 7.53 6.23 -14.33
CA LYS A 208 6.84 6.28 -15.63
C LYS A 208 5.69 5.29 -15.72
N GLU A 209 5.81 4.13 -15.07
CA GLU A 209 4.76 3.11 -15.00
C GLU A 209 3.68 3.44 -13.95
N GLY A 210 3.82 4.56 -13.22
CA GLY A 210 2.86 4.98 -12.20
C GLY A 210 2.84 4.06 -10.98
N MET A 211 3.99 3.47 -10.64
CA MET A 211 4.16 2.50 -9.57
C MET A 211 5.00 3.03 -8.40
N SER A 212 5.04 4.35 -8.19
CA SER A 212 5.81 4.97 -7.10
C SER A 212 5.39 4.46 -5.71
N SER A 213 4.18 3.94 -5.55
CA SER A 213 3.72 3.31 -4.29
C SER A 213 4.11 1.83 -4.13
N SER A 214 4.88 1.26 -5.06
CA SER A 214 5.35 -0.14 -5.00
C SER A 214 6.53 -0.31 -4.04
N HIS A 215 6.66 -1.49 -3.46
CA HIS A 215 7.83 -1.86 -2.64
C HIS A 215 9.13 -1.85 -3.46
N ALA A 216 9.07 -2.12 -4.77
CA ALA A 216 10.23 -2.00 -5.64
C ALA A 216 10.80 -0.57 -5.67
N TYR A 217 9.94 0.45 -5.66
CA TYR A 217 10.37 1.84 -5.54
C TYR A 217 11.18 2.06 -4.25
N GLU A 218 10.64 1.60 -3.12
CA GLU A 218 11.28 1.71 -1.81
C GLU A 218 12.63 1.00 -1.77
N HIS A 219 12.70 -0.25 -2.25
CA HIS A 219 13.93 -1.03 -2.26
C HIS A 219 15.04 -0.40 -3.11
N HIS A 220 14.71 0.23 -4.24
CA HIS A 220 15.71 0.96 -5.02
C HIS A 220 16.16 2.27 -4.35
N LEU A 221 15.29 2.94 -3.59
CA LEU A 221 15.71 4.06 -2.74
C LEU A 221 16.67 3.60 -1.65
N GLN A 222 16.40 2.47 -1.00
CA GLN A 222 17.31 1.88 0.00
C GLN A 222 18.64 1.46 -0.63
N ALA A 223 18.62 0.86 -1.83
CA ALA A 223 19.83 0.47 -2.54
C ALA A 223 20.72 1.68 -2.85
N LEU A 224 20.13 2.79 -3.31
CA LEU A 224 20.85 4.05 -3.53
C LEU A 224 21.40 4.62 -2.23
N MET A 225 20.57 4.70 -1.18
CA MET A 225 21.00 5.16 0.15
C MET A 225 22.20 4.37 0.66
N ARG A 226 22.16 3.03 0.59
CA ARG A 226 23.29 2.16 0.98
C ARG A 226 24.51 2.36 0.10
N ALA A 227 24.33 2.48 -1.22
CA ALA A 227 25.44 2.66 -2.15
C ALA A 227 26.17 4.00 -1.93
N TYR A 228 25.45 5.10 -1.77
CA TYR A 228 26.07 6.39 -1.46
C TYR A 228 26.72 6.41 -0.07
N SER A 229 26.13 5.74 0.92
CA SER A 229 26.75 5.57 2.24
C SER A 229 28.08 4.80 2.14
N ALA A 230 28.12 3.73 1.33
CA ALA A 230 29.34 2.97 1.04
C ALA A 230 30.45 3.79 0.38
N LEU A 231 30.09 4.82 -0.37
CA LEU A 231 31.00 5.80 -0.98
C LEU A 231 31.30 7.00 -0.07
N GLY A 232 30.75 7.06 1.15
CA GLY A 232 30.93 8.19 2.05
C GLY A 232 30.27 9.49 1.58
N ASP A 233 29.33 9.42 0.62
CA ASP A 233 28.57 10.57 0.14
C ASP A 233 27.32 10.76 1.00
N LEU A 234 27.44 11.60 2.03
CA LEU A 234 26.37 11.87 2.98
C LEU A 234 25.19 12.61 2.33
N ASP A 235 25.46 13.54 1.41
CA ASP A 235 24.41 14.38 0.81
C ASP A 235 23.47 13.53 -0.05
N SER A 236 24.03 12.67 -0.89
CA SER A 236 23.24 11.71 -1.67
C SER A 236 22.56 10.67 -0.78
N THR A 237 23.24 10.20 0.29
CA THR A 237 22.62 9.30 1.27
C THR A 237 21.37 9.92 1.88
N LEU A 238 21.45 11.15 2.38
CA LEU A 238 20.33 11.87 2.98
C LEU A 238 19.23 12.21 1.97
N LYS A 239 19.59 12.48 0.70
CA LYS A 239 18.61 12.66 -0.38
C LYS A 239 17.71 11.44 -0.54
N TYR A 240 18.29 10.24 -0.69
CA TYR A 240 17.49 9.01 -0.87
C TYR A 240 16.83 8.55 0.44
N ALA A 241 17.45 8.81 1.59
CA ALA A 241 16.84 8.58 2.89
C ALA A 241 15.56 9.42 3.06
N LYS A 242 15.57 10.70 2.67
CA LYS A 242 14.39 11.57 2.68
C LYS A 242 13.28 11.07 1.75
N MET A 243 13.65 10.54 0.59
CA MET A 243 12.68 9.94 -0.34
C MET A 243 12.06 8.65 0.24
N SER A 244 12.88 7.76 0.83
CA SER A 244 12.39 6.53 1.47
C SER A 244 11.52 6.85 2.70
N ALA A 245 11.89 7.84 3.52
CA ALA A 245 11.08 8.34 4.63
C ALA A 245 9.69 8.82 4.18
N ARG A 246 9.64 9.62 3.10
CA ARG A 246 8.37 10.07 2.51
C ARG A 246 7.53 8.93 1.98
N TRP A 247 8.15 7.97 1.30
CA TRP A 247 7.46 6.79 0.81
C TRP A 247 6.88 5.96 1.95
N ASN A 248 7.65 5.69 3.00
CA ASN A 248 7.20 4.93 4.16
C ASN A 248 6.06 5.63 4.90
N LEU A 249 6.12 6.96 5.03
CA LEU A 249 5.02 7.73 5.58
C LEU A 249 3.76 7.65 4.71
N ALA A 250 3.90 7.81 3.40
CA ALA A 250 2.77 7.81 2.46
C ALA A 250 2.12 6.43 2.32
N VAL A 251 2.92 5.39 2.13
CA VAL A 251 2.48 4.05 1.74
C VAL A 251 2.32 3.13 2.95
N MET A 252 3.16 3.24 3.98
CA MET A 252 3.11 2.35 5.14
C MET A 252 2.49 3.00 6.37
N GLY A 253 2.36 4.34 6.40
CA GLY A 253 1.91 5.07 7.58
C GLY A 253 2.95 5.09 8.71
N ASN A 254 4.22 4.78 8.41
CA ASN A 254 5.29 4.73 9.42
C ASN A 254 5.92 6.12 9.60
N GLU A 255 5.45 6.85 10.61
CA GLU A 255 5.94 8.19 10.95
C GLU A 255 7.34 8.17 11.60
N ASP A 256 7.66 7.12 12.35
CA ASP A 256 8.89 7.06 13.16
C ASP A 256 10.12 6.74 12.32
N LEU A 257 10.00 5.81 11.36
CA LEU A 257 11.10 5.45 10.46
C LEU A 257 11.68 6.66 9.71
N GLY A 258 10.83 7.65 9.40
CA GLY A 258 11.27 8.86 8.72
C GLY A 258 12.24 9.71 9.55
N LYS A 259 12.08 9.75 10.87
CA LYS A 259 12.96 10.54 11.76
C LYS A 259 14.35 9.93 11.83
N ASP A 260 14.42 8.61 11.96
CA ASP A 260 15.68 7.88 12.05
C ASP A 260 16.50 8.00 10.77
N LEU A 261 15.84 7.78 9.61
CA LEU A 261 16.50 7.87 8.30
C LEU A 261 17.07 9.26 7.99
N LEU A 262 16.55 10.32 8.61
CA LEU A 262 17.04 11.69 8.41
C LEU A 262 18.21 12.07 9.34
N ASN A 263 18.58 11.21 10.30
CA ASN A 263 19.70 11.46 11.20
C ASN A 263 21.06 11.18 10.52
N PRO A 264 21.93 12.18 10.31
CA PRO A 264 23.24 11.97 9.68
C PRO A 264 24.16 11.03 10.47
N MET A 265 24.04 11.02 11.80
CA MET A 265 24.86 10.18 12.68
C MET A 265 24.52 8.70 12.53
N LEU A 266 23.25 8.38 12.24
CA LEU A 266 22.83 7.01 11.95
C LEU A 266 23.58 6.45 10.74
N HIS A 267 23.67 7.24 9.66
CA HIS A 267 24.35 6.82 8.43
C HIS A 267 25.85 6.68 8.64
N ARG A 268 26.50 7.67 9.26
CA ARG A 268 27.95 7.63 9.55
C ARG A 268 28.36 6.50 10.50
N GLY A 269 27.48 6.14 11.43
CA GLY A 269 27.69 5.03 12.37
C GLY A 269 27.30 3.66 11.82
N SER A 270 26.70 3.59 10.62
CA SER A 270 26.25 2.33 10.03
C SER A 270 27.42 1.51 9.48
N SER A 271 27.26 0.18 9.41
CA SER A 271 28.20 -0.72 8.75
C SER A 271 28.35 -0.49 7.24
N TYR A 272 27.47 0.33 6.66
CA TYR A 272 27.56 0.72 5.27
C TYR A 272 28.49 1.92 5.06
N TRP A 273 28.75 2.75 6.07
CA TRP A 273 29.50 3.98 5.89
C TRP A 273 30.93 3.72 5.41
N ARG A 274 31.29 4.30 4.26
CA ARG A 274 32.60 4.14 3.63
C ARG A 274 33.02 2.69 3.42
N ALA A 275 32.07 1.76 3.32
CA ALA A 275 32.35 0.32 3.17
C ALA A 275 33.16 -0.02 1.91
N ARG A 276 33.20 0.86 0.89
CA ARG A 276 34.04 0.70 -0.31
C ARG A 276 35.49 1.10 -0.11
N PHE A 277 35.82 1.75 1.00
CA PHE A 277 37.19 2.18 1.31
C PHE A 277 37.78 1.30 2.42
N PRO A 278 39.06 0.92 2.31
CA PRO A 278 39.74 0.25 3.40
C PRO A 278 39.71 1.12 4.67
N ALA A 279 39.59 0.49 5.83
CA ALA A 279 39.74 1.17 7.11
C ALA A 279 41.09 1.92 7.10
N ILE A 280 41.05 3.23 7.36
CA ILE A 280 42.28 4.01 7.54
C ILE A 280 42.95 3.44 8.78
N SER A 281 44.07 2.73 8.60
CA SER A 281 44.94 2.37 9.72
C SER A 281 45.49 3.68 10.28
N ILE A 282 44.98 4.10 11.42
CA ILE A 282 45.58 5.19 12.19
C ILE A 282 46.86 4.60 12.77
N SER A 283 47.98 4.85 12.09
CA SER A 283 49.34 4.56 12.57
C SER A 283 49.76 5.57 13.62
#